data_AF-A0A6A4KLB1-F1
#
_entry.id   AF-A0A6A4KLB1-F1
#
_cell.length_a   1.000
_cell.length_b   1.000
_cell.length_c   1.000
_cell.angle_alpha   90.00
_cell.angle_beta   90.00
_cell.angle_gamma   90.00
#
_symmetry.space_group_name_H-M   'P 1'
#
loop_
_entity.id
_entity.type
_entity.pdbx_description
1 polymer ?
#
loop_
_entity_poly.entity_id
_entity_poly.type
_entity_poly.pdbx_seq_one_letter_code
_entity_poly.pdbx_strand_id
1 'polypeptide(L)'
;MELGSHSGEVAGLFSVRPDPTRDALLLIVDRIHSPVPKVSGLLWQVKVERMRGRAHDKLMNKLAAATHKAEEKRAAAEAKKNRQATKTEQQAEYIRTTGRMPSSFSCGCCCC
;
A
#
# COMPACT_ATOMS: atom_id res chain seq x y z
N MET A 1 -23.95 50.63 -80.35
CA MET A 1 -23.18 49.53 -80.98
C MET A 1 -22.12 49.16 -79.96
N GLU A 2 -22.45 48.35 -78.94
CA GLU A 2 -22.43 46.86 -78.95
C GLU A 2 -21.04 46.38 -79.42
N LEU A 3 -20.23 45.60 -78.69
CA LEU A 3 -20.45 44.50 -77.73
C LEU A 3 -19.27 44.53 -76.73
N GLY A 4 -19.40 44.33 -75.41
CA GLY A 4 -19.82 43.09 -74.77
C GLY A 4 -18.68 42.06 -74.76
N SER A 5 -17.90 41.94 -73.68
CA SER A 5 -17.17 40.71 -73.34
C SER A 5 -16.74 40.68 -71.86
N HIS A 6 -17.59 40.03 -71.08
CA HIS A 6 -17.31 39.40 -69.80
C HIS A 6 -16.10 38.44 -69.89
N SER A 7 -15.15 38.58 -68.99
CA SER A 7 -14.34 37.47 -68.49
C SER A 7 -14.33 37.60 -66.97
N GLY A 8 -15.30 37.03 -66.27
CA GLY A 8 -15.39 35.59 -66.14
C GLY A 8 -14.63 35.20 -64.88
N GLU A 9 -15.21 35.57 -63.73
CA GLU A 9 -14.87 35.09 -62.40
C GLU A 9 -14.90 33.56 -62.43
N VAL A 10 -13.73 32.93 -62.54
CA VAL A 10 -13.61 31.49 -62.28
C VAL A 10 -13.65 31.32 -60.77
N ALA A 11 -14.85 31.47 -60.20
CA ALA A 11 -15.20 30.89 -58.93
C ALA A 11 -14.98 29.38 -59.09
N GLY A 12 -13.79 28.92 -58.72
CA GLY A 12 -13.47 27.51 -58.60
C GLY A 12 -14.39 26.92 -57.54
N LEU A 13 -15.57 26.46 -57.97
CA LEU A 13 -16.38 25.48 -57.28
C LEU A 13 -15.54 24.20 -57.20
N PHE A 14 -14.58 24.17 -56.28
CA PHE A 14 -14.01 22.93 -55.79
C PHE A 14 -15.08 22.29 -54.92
N SER A 15 -16.11 21.76 -55.57
CA SER A 15 -17.11 20.90 -54.94
C SER A 15 -16.38 19.61 -54.59
N VAL A 16 -15.73 19.58 -53.42
CA VAL A 16 -15.16 18.36 -52.84
C VAL A 16 -16.30 17.37 -52.77
N ARG A 17 -16.31 16.41 -53.70
CA ARG A 17 -17.29 15.32 -53.64
C ARG A 17 -17.03 14.58 -52.32
N PRO A 18 -18.07 14.28 -51.53
CA PRO A 18 -17.90 13.46 -50.34
C PRO A 18 -17.27 12.13 -50.78
N ASP A 19 -16.10 11.81 -50.22
CA ASP A 19 -15.40 10.56 -50.48
C ASP A 19 -15.88 9.55 -49.42
N PRO A 20 -16.69 8.56 -49.81
CA PRO A 20 -17.29 7.62 -48.86
C PRO A 20 -16.24 6.83 -48.07
N THR A 21 -15.03 6.72 -48.60
CA THR A 21 -13.91 6.02 -47.94
C THR A 21 -13.30 6.88 -46.84
N ARG A 22 -13.12 8.18 -47.10
CA ARG A 22 -12.59 9.13 -46.09
C ARG A 22 -13.59 9.33 -44.97
N ASP A 23 -14.87 9.40 -45.29
CA ASP A 23 -15.95 9.56 -44.30
C ASP A 23 -16.09 8.30 -43.43
N ALA A 24 -16.00 7.10 -44.02
CA ALA A 24 -15.97 5.85 -43.27
C ALA A 24 -14.74 5.74 -42.36
N LEU A 25 -13.57 6.17 -42.83
CA LEU A 25 -12.35 6.21 -42.02
C LEU A 25 -12.47 7.21 -40.86
N LEU A 26 -13.07 8.38 -41.08
CA LEU A 26 -13.33 9.35 -40.01
C LEU A 26 -14.26 8.78 -38.94
N LEU A 27 -15.31 8.04 -39.31
CA LEU A 27 -16.19 7.35 -38.35
C LEU A 27 -15.45 6.28 -37.54
N ILE A 28 -14.51 5.56 -38.15
CA ILE A 28 -13.68 4.57 -37.46
C ILE A 28 -12.72 5.26 -36.50
N VAL A 29 -12.06 6.33 -36.95
CA VAL A 29 -11.13 7.13 -36.14
C VAL A 29 -11.88 7.79 -34.97
N ASP A 30 -13.07 8.31 -35.19
CA ASP A 30 -13.95 8.86 -34.14
C ASP A 30 -14.41 7.77 -33.17
N ARG A 31 -14.64 6.54 -33.63
CA ARG A 31 -14.98 5.42 -32.74
C ARG A 31 -13.78 4.94 -31.92
N ILE A 32 -12.57 5.00 -32.46
CA ILE A 32 -11.32 4.64 -31.76
C ILE A 32 -10.92 5.74 -30.76
N HIS A 33 -11.08 7.01 -31.12
CA HIS A 33 -10.83 8.17 -30.25
C HIS A 33 -12.04 8.57 -29.41
N SER A 34 -13.19 7.91 -29.58
CA SER A 34 -14.37 8.15 -28.76
C SER A 34 -13.98 7.96 -27.30
N PRO A 35 -14.22 8.94 -26.42
CA PRO A 35 -13.88 8.81 -25.01
C PRO A 35 -14.61 7.60 -24.44
N VAL A 36 -13.85 6.58 -24.02
CA VAL A 36 -14.39 5.44 -23.27
C VAL A 36 -15.23 5.97 -22.10
N PRO A 37 -16.39 5.35 -21.83
CA PRO A 37 -17.29 5.88 -20.82
C PRO A 37 -16.59 5.89 -19.46
N LYS A 38 -16.51 7.06 -18.82
CA LYS A 38 -15.72 7.31 -17.59
C LYS A 38 -16.02 6.34 -16.44
N VAL A 39 -17.19 5.69 -16.46
CA VAL A 39 -17.62 4.68 -15.48
C VAL A 39 -16.70 3.45 -15.41
N SER A 40 -16.10 3.01 -16.52
CA SER A 40 -15.16 1.86 -16.52
C SER A 40 -13.84 2.22 -15.82
N GLY A 41 -13.35 3.45 -16.05
CA GLY A 41 -12.18 3.99 -15.37
C GLY A 41 -12.40 4.19 -13.87
N LEU A 42 -13.59 4.65 -13.45
CA LEU A 42 -13.93 4.80 -12.03
C LEU A 42 -14.03 3.45 -11.30
N LEU A 43 -14.64 2.44 -11.91
CA LEU A 43 -14.72 1.09 -11.33
C LEU A 43 -13.33 0.47 -11.14
N TRP A 44 -12.44 0.64 -12.13
CA TRP A 44 -11.06 0.18 -12.01
C TRP A 44 -10.32 0.88 -10.88
N GLN A 45 -10.42 2.21 -10.79
CA GLN A 45 -9.83 3.00 -9.70
C GLN A 45 -10.31 2.53 -8.33
N VAL A 46 -11.63 2.37 -8.13
CA VAL A 46 -12.20 1.86 -6.87
C VAL A 46 -11.69 0.45 -6.56
N LYS A 47 -11.56 -0.42 -7.57
CA LYS A 47 -11.06 -1.78 -7.37
C LYS A 47 -9.58 -1.80 -6.97
N VAL A 48 -8.76 -0.95 -7.58
CA VAL A 48 -7.34 -0.79 -7.22
C VAL A 48 -7.21 -0.28 -5.79
N GLU A 49 -7.94 0.78 -5.42
CA GLU A 49 -7.91 1.32 -4.06
C GLU A 49 -8.37 0.29 -3.02
N ARG A 50 -9.40 -0.49 -3.32
CA ARG A 50 -9.83 -1.59 -2.43
C ARG A 50 -8.78 -2.70 -2.30
N MET A 51 -8.07 -3.03 -3.38
CA MET A 51 -6.96 -4.00 -3.32
C MET A 51 -5.81 -3.48 -2.47
N ARG A 52 -5.45 -2.19 -2.62
CA ARG A 52 -4.42 -1.52 -1.84
C ARG A 52 -4.78 -1.47 -0.35
N GLY A 53 -6.01 -1.08 -0.01
CA GLY A 53 -6.51 -1.08 1.36
C GLY A 53 -6.38 -2.46 2.01
N ARG A 54 -6.88 -3.51 1.35
CA ARG A 54 -6.75 -4.89 1.87
C ARG A 54 -5.31 -5.36 2.04
N ALA A 55 -4.41 -4.95 1.15
CA ALA A 55 -2.99 -5.30 1.28
C ALA A 55 -2.37 -4.61 2.50
N HIS A 56 -2.71 -3.33 2.71
CA HIS A 56 -2.28 -2.56 3.87
C HIS A 56 -2.83 -3.15 5.18
N ASP A 57 -4.12 -3.44 5.25
CA ASP A 57 -4.75 -4.04 6.43
C ASP A 57 -4.10 -5.38 6.81
N LYS A 58 -3.82 -6.23 5.81
CA LYS A 58 -3.13 -7.51 6.05
C LYS A 58 -1.73 -7.32 6.63
N LEU A 59 -0.99 -6.31 6.16
CA LEU A 59 0.34 -6.00 6.67
C LEU A 59 0.24 -5.48 8.11
N MET A 60 -0.68 -4.56 8.39
CA MET A 60 -0.87 -3.98 9.72
C MET A 60 -1.34 -5.02 10.73
N ASN A 61 -2.24 -5.93 10.35
CA ASN A 61 -2.66 -7.03 11.22
C ASN A 61 -1.50 -7.97 11.57
N LYS A 62 -0.63 -8.29 10.60
CA LYS A 62 0.57 -9.10 10.86
C LYS A 62 1.56 -8.38 11.77
N LEU A 63 1.74 -7.07 11.56
CA LEU A 63 2.59 -6.24 12.41
C LEU A 63 2.07 -6.22 13.84
N ALA A 64 0.78 -5.94 14.04
CA ALA A 64 0.14 -5.94 15.35
C ALA A 64 0.25 -7.30 16.07
N ALA A 65 0.05 -8.40 15.33
CA ALA A 65 0.22 -9.74 15.90
C ALA A 65 1.67 -10.04 16.31
N ALA A 66 2.63 -9.59 15.51
CA ALA A 66 4.06 -9.75 15.80
C ALA A 66 4.50 -8.91 17.01
N THR A 67 4.02 -7.66 17.13
CA THR A 67 4.32 -6.78 18.27
C THR A 67 3.74 -7.36 19.55
N HIS A 68 2.46 -7.77 19.54
CA HIS A 68 1.81 -8.38 20.71
C HIS A 68 2.58 -9.61 21.20
N LYS A 69 2.94 -10.53 20.30
CA LYS A 69 3.72 -11.72 20.66
C LYS A 69 5.11 -11.39 21.19
N ALA A 70 5.74 -10.33 20.70
CA ALA A 70 7.03 -9.87 21.20
C ALA A 70 6.90 -9.26 22.61
N GLU A 71 5.84 -8.50 22.85
CA GLU A 71 5.52 -7.90 24.16
C GLU A 71 5.21 -8.97 25.20
N GLU A 72 4.40 -9.98 24.87
CA GLU A 72 4.13 -11.12 25.76
C GLU A 72 5.42 -11.82 26.19
N LYS A 73 6.35 -12.06 25.25
CA LYS A 73 7.65 -12.67 25.55
C LYS A 73 8.52 -11.78 26.43
N ARG A 74 8.52 -10.47 26.17
CA ARG A 74 9.24 -9.50 27.01
C ARG A 74 8.69 -9.49 28.43
N ALA A 75 7.37 -9.42 28.58
CA ALA A 75 6.71 -9.43 29.88
C ALA A 75 7.00 -10.73 30.66
N ALA A 76 6.98 -11.89 30.00
CA ALA A 76 7.33 -13.17 30.63
C ALA A 76 8.81 -13.22 31.07
N ALA A 77 9.72 -12.73 30.24
CA ALA A 77 11.15 -12.66 30.57
C ALA A 77 11.41 -11.70 31.74
N GLU A 78 10.74 -10.54 31.74
CA GLU A 78 10.81 -9.56 32.82
C GLU A 78 10.25 -10.11 34.14
N ALA A 79 9.10 -10.79 34.10
CA ALA A 79 8.54 -11.45 35.27
C ALA A 79 9.50 -12.51 35.85
N LYS A 80 10.17 -13.29 35.00
CA LYS A 80 11.20 -14.26 35.44
C LYS A 80 12.40 -13.56 36.07
N LYS A 81 12.89 -12.49 35.45
CA LYS A 81 14.00 -11.68 35.97
C LYS A 81 13.64 -11.08 37.32
N ASN A 82 12.47 -10.47 37.45
CA ASN A 82 12.02 -9.84 38.70
C ASN A 82 11.86 -10.89 39.80
N ARG A 83 11.28 -12.05 39.51
CA ARG A 83 11.20 -13.16 40.47
C ARG A 83 12.58 -13.59 40.96
N GLN A 84 13.56 -13.69 40.05
CA GLN A 84 14.93 -14.04 40.44
C GLN A 84 15.58 -12.94 41.27
N ALA A 85 15.39 -11.67 40.88
CA ALA A 85 15.88 -10.51 41.63
C ALA A 85 15.32 -10.49 43.06
N THR A 86 14.02 -10.69 43.24
CA THR A 86 13.39 -10.77 44.57
C THR A 86 13.97 -11.92 45.41
N LYS A 87 14.18 -13.10 44.83
CA LYS A 87 14.81 -14.22 45.56
C LYS A 87 16.23 -13.88 46.00
N THR A 88 17.02 -13.30 45.10
CA THR A 88 18.40 -12.90 45.39
C THR A 88 18.44 -11.79 46.44
N GLU A 89 17.51 -10.84 46.40
CA GLU A 89 17.36 -9.78 47.40
C GLU A 89 17.01 -10.36 48.78
N GLN A 90 16.04 -11.28 48.85
CA GLN A 90 15.69 -12.00 50.09
C GLN A 90 16.87 -12.79 50.65
N GLN A 91 17.65 -13.47 49.81
CA GLN A 91 18.84 -14.19 50.24
C GLN A 91 19.93 -13.23 50.77
N ALA A 92 20.14 -12.11 50.08
CA ALA A 92 21.11 -11.10 50.52
C ALA A 92 20.68 -10.44 51.85
N GLU A 93 19.39 -10.19 52.05
CA GLU A 93 18.85 -9.72 53.31
C GLU A 93 19.01 -10.74 54.44
N TYR A 94 18.73 -12.02 54.19
CA TYR A 94 18.96 -13.08 55.18
C TYR A 94 20.43 -13.14 55.63
N ILE A 95 21.38 -13.03 54.71
CA ILE A 95 22.82 -13.03 55.05
C ILE A 95 23.17 -11.77 55.86
N ARG A 96 22.71 -10.58 55.43
CA ARG A 96 22.96 -9.32 56.15
C ARG A 96 22.44 -9.33 57.58
N THR A 97 21.29 -9.97 57.81
CA THR A 97 20.62 -10.00 59.12
C THR A 97 21.12 -11.12 60.03
N THR A 98 21.40 -12.31 59.50
CA THR A 98 21.73 -13.49 60.31
C THR A 98 23.21 -13.89 60.25
N GLY A 99 23.96 -13.41 59.27
CA GLY A 99 25.33 -13.84 58.98
C GLY A 99 25.45 -15.29 58.49
N ARG A 100 24.33 -16.00 58.28
CA ARG A 100 24.31 -17.41 57.87
C ARG A 100 24.09 -17.54 56.37
N MET A 101 24.73 -18.53 55.76
CA MET A 101 24.52 -18.85 54.35
C MET A 101 23.20 -19.62 54.16
N PRO A 102 22.33 -19.23 53.22
CA PRO A 102 21.10 -19.97 52.92
C PRO A 102 21.42 -21.34 52.30
N SER A 103 20.68 -22.37 52.68
CA SER A 103 20.95 -23.77 52.25
C SER A 103 20.77 -24.01 50.74
N SER A 104 20.06 -23.14 50.04
CA SER A 104 19.81 -23.23 48.60
C SER A 104 20.89 -22.57 47.74
N PHE A 105 22.05 -22.24 48.30
CA PHE A 105 23.16 -21.60 47.58
C PHE A 105 23.94 -22.64 46.75
N SER A 106 23.29 -23.33 45.83
CA SER A 106 24.00 -24.13 44.82
C SER A 106 24.56 -23.18 43.77
N CYS A 107 25.88 -22.99 43.79
CA CYS A 107 26.63 -22.20 42.82
C CYS A 107 26.39 -22.72 41.39
N GLY A 108 25.50 -22.06 40.65
CA GLY A 108 25.28 -22.27 39.22
C GLY A 108 26.25 -21.44 38.37
N CYS A 109 27.49 -21.27 38.82
CA CYS A 109 28.54 -20.53 38.11
C CYS A 109 29.61 -21.49 37.61
N CYS A 110 29.24 -22.39 36.72
CA CYS A 110 30.17 -23.04 35.79
C CYS A 110 29.44 -23.18 34.44
N CYS A 111 30.10 -22.72 33.37
CA CYS A 111 29.73 -22.78 31.95
C CYS A 111 28.95 -21.57 31.38
N CYS A 112 29.67 -20.45 31.22
CA CYS A 112 29.63 -19.63 30.00
C CYS A 112 31.04 -19.64 29.41
#